data_AF-A0A8T7BNI9-F1
#
_entry.id   AF-A0A8T7BNI9-F1
#
_cell.length_a   1.000
_cell.length_b   1.000
_cell.length_c   1.000
_cell.angle_alpha   90.00
_cell.angle_beta   90.00
_cell.angle_gamma   90.00
#
_symmetry.space_group_name_H-M   'P 1'
#
loop_
_entity.id
_entity.type
_entity.pdbx_description
1 polymer ?
#
loop_
_entity_poly.entity_id
_entity_poly.type
_entity_poly.pdbx_seq_one_letter_code
_entity_poly.pdbx_strand_id
1 'polypeptide(L)'
;QAEISQGRLEALLNFQQMITDLTGMELANASLLDEATAAAEAMAMCKRLSKSKKNTFFVDEECHPQTIAVVKTRAKYFGITLIIGKVSKDLACDELFGALFQYPGTSGNIENIEPIISALHEQNVLVSVATDLLSLLLLKPPGEMGADVVFGNSQRFGVPMGYGGPHAAFFATRQDFIRQVPGRIIGVSKDREGNHALRMVLQTREQHIRREKATSNICTSQVLLAVIASFYAIYHGPQSLKLIAGRVHRFMQIFAEGIKQSGYELVHESYFDTITVKTPNRANRLAAMARESRINLRIIDADHIGIAFDETVSRDEIQVLWRIFSQKQSDTLNFEEINDNLEENIPSQLLRQSDYLTHEVFHAYQCETEMMRYMRGLARRDIALDRSMIPLGSCTMKLNASTELQALSYREFNAIHPFVPADQAQGYHQLIDELEEMLCDLSGFDAFSMQPNAGSQGENAGLLVIRKYQEVHGQADRNICLIPASAHGTNPASATMAGLKVVVVKCDSDGNVDIDDLQAKVEKHSQNLSVLMITYPSTHGVFEDRIKDICHIIHDHGGQVYLDGANMNALVGICKPAELGADVMHINLHKTFSIPHGGGGPGMGPIG
;
A
#
# COMPACT_ATOMS: atom_id res chain seq x y z
N GLN A 1 -16.88 15.94 8.68
CA GLN A 1 -18.28 16.33 8.38
C GLN A 1 -18.97 15.13 7.74
N ALA A 2 -19.58 14.25 8.54
CA ALA A 2 -20.11 12.98 8.04
C ALA A 2 -21.45 13.17 7.31
N GLU A 3 -22.23 14.14 7.76
CA GLU A 3 -23.57 14.52 7.32
C GLU A 3 -23.62 14.92 5.84
N ILE A 4 -22.52 15.48 5.33
CA ILE A 4 -22.34 15.91 3.93
C ILE A 4 -21.36 15.01 3.17
N SER A 5 -21.24 13.77 3.61
CA SER A 5 -20.26 12.79 3.13
C SER A 5 -20.79 11.35 3.10
N GLN A 6 -22.11 11.16 3.20
CA GLN A 6 -22.70 9.83 3.35
C GLN A 6 -22.49 8.94 2.12
N GLY A 7 -22.37 9.51 0.92
CA GLY A 7 -22.18 8.78 -0.32
C GLY A 7 -20.87 7.99 -0.33
N ARG A 8 -19.73 8.67 -0.13
CA ARG A 8 -18.44 7.97 -0.08
C ARG A 8 -18.27 7.12 1.18
N LEU A 9 -18.90 7.49 2.29
CA LEU A 9 -18.91 6.66 3.50
C LEU A 9 -19.63 5.32 3.24
N GLU A 10 -20.72 5.33 2.48
CA GLU A 10 -21.41 4.10 2.07
C GLU A 10 -20.54 3.26 1.12
N ALA A 11 -19.92 3.88 0.11
CA ALA A 11 -19.02 3.17 -0.79
C ALA A 11 -17.80 2.53 -0.06
N LEU A 12 -17.27 3.18 0.97
CA LEU A 12 -16.22 2.64 1.83
C LEU A 12 -16.73 1.55 2.78
N LEU A 13 -17.98 1.64 3.25
CA LEU A 13 -18.60 0.56 4.02
C LEU A 13 -18.81 -0.68 3.13
N ASN A 14 -19.21 -0.49 1.87
CA ASN A 14 -19.30 -1.58 0.90
C ASN A 14 -17.92 -2.20 0.63
N PHE A 15 -16.87 -1.39 0.53
CA PHE A 15 -15.50 -1.89 0.46
C PHE A 15 -15.15 -2.73 1.68
N GLN A 16 -15.41 -2.25 2.89
CA GLN A 16 -15.17 -3.03 4.11
C GLN A 16 -15.95 -4.35 4.13
N GLN A 17 -17.23 -4.34 3.75
CA GLN A 17 -18.05 -5.56 3.67
C GLN A 17 -17.49 -6.55 2.65
N MET A 18 -17.11 -6.07 1.46
CA MET A 18 -16.48 -6.89 0.42
C MET A 18 -15.21 -7.57 0.95
N ILE A 19 -14.35 -6.83 1.64
CA ILE A 19 -13.12 -7.38 2.21
C ILE A 19 -13.42 -8.39 3.32
N THR A 20 -14.30 -8.08 4.26
CA THR A 20 -14.75 -9.00 5.33
C THR A 20 -15.24 -10.32 4.72
N ASP A 21 -16.15 -10.27 3.75
CA ASP A 21 -16.70 -11.46 3.10
C ASP A 21 -15.64 -12.26 2.36
N LEU A 22 -14.79 -11.61 1.56
CA LEU A 22 -13.81 -12.33 0.74
C LEU A 22 -12.69 -12.94 1.58
N THR A 23 -12.24 -12.27 2.64
CA THR A 23 -11.15 -12.73 3.51
C THR A 23 -11.59 -13.68 4.63
N GLY A 24 -12.90 -13.79 4.89
CA GLY A 24 -13.44 -14.55 6.02
C GLY A 24 -13.12 -13.91 7.38
N MET A 25 -12.76 -12.62 7.40
CA MET A 25 -12.43 -11.88 8.62
C MET A 25 -13.65 -11.13 9.14
N GLU A 26 -13.59 -10.61 10.37
CA GLU A 26 -14.74 -9.97 11.02
C GLU A 26 -14.78 -8.45 10.81
N LEU A 27 -13.63 -7.83 10.51
CA LEU A 27 -13.47 -6.39 10.39
C LEU A 27 -12.46 -6.05 9.31
N ALA A 28 -12.75 -5.02 8.51
CA ALA A 28 -11.80 -4.40 7.58
C ALA A 28 -11.72 -2.88 7.78
N ASN A 29 -10.59 -2.29 7.40
CA ASN A 29 -10.40 -0.84 7.39
C ASN A 29 -10.82 -0.21 6.05
N ALA A 30 -10.78 1.13 5.98
CA ALA A 30 -11.13 1.92 4.79
C ALA A 30 -9.88 2.27 3.95
N SER A 31 -9.09 1.24 3.63
CA SER A 31 -7.83 1.21 2.84
C SER A 31 -6.54 1.61 3.55
N LEU A 32 -5.44 1.01 3.05
CA LEU A 32 -4.04 1.40 3.24
C LEU A 32 -3.41 1.79 1.88
N LEU A 33 -2.11 2.09 1.87
CA LEU A 33 -1.42 2.71 0.74
C LEU A 33 -1.06 1.73 -0.38
N ASP A 34 -0.52 0.57 -0.02
CA ASP A 34 -0.14 -0.54 -0.91
C ASP A 34 0.06 -1.82 -0.06
N GLU A 35 0.23 -2.97 -0.72
CA GLU A 35 0.37 -4.25 -0.03
C GLU A 35 1.61 -4.31 0.87
N ALA A 36 2.73 -3.75 0.41
CA ALA A 36 4.01 -3.83 1.10
C ALA A 36 3.99 -3.04 2.42
N THR A 37 3.34 -1.88 2.42
CA THR A 37 3.09 -1.08 3.62
C THR A 37 2.03 -1.71 4.51
N ALA A 38 0.99 -2.35 3.95
CA ALA A 38 0.02 -3.13 4.73
C ALA A 38 0.69 -4.30 5.47
N ALA A 39 1.65 -4.98 4.86
CA ALA A 39 2.44 -6.03 5.52
C ALA A 39 3.26 -5.50 6.71
N ALA A 40 3.88 -4.33 6.55
CA ALA A 40 4.62 -3.70 7.64
C ALA A 40 3.69 -3.26 8.79
N GLU A 41 2.49 -2.77 8.46
CA GLU A 41 1.47 -2.45 9.46
C GLU A 41 0.96 -3.71 10.18
N ALA A 42 0.82 -4.84 9.47
CA ALA A 42 0.46 -6.12 10.06
C ALA A 42 1.53 -6.57 11.08
N MET A 43 2.81 -6.53 10.70
CA MET A 43 3.92 -6.81 11.63
C MET A 43 3.89 -5.89 12.86
N ALA A 44 3.71 -4.58 12.67
CA ALA A 44 3.64 -3.62 13.77
C ALA A 44 2.42 -3.87 14.69
N MET A 45 1.28 -4.21 14.10
CA MET A 45 0.06 -4.56 14.83
C MET A 45 0.23 -5.84 15.63
N CYS A 46 0.80 -6.90 15.04
CA CYS A 46 1.15 -8.14 15.74
C CYS A 46 2.08 -7.85 16.93
N LYS A 47 3.07 -6.97 16.77
CA LYS A 47 3.96 -6.58 17.88
C LYS A 47 3.21 -5.88 19.01
N ARG A 48 2.26 -4.99 18.69
CA ARG A 48 1.44 -4.28 19.70
C ARG A 48 0.45 -5.21 20.42
N LEU A 49 -0.04 -6.25 19.74
CA LEU A 49 -1.00 -7.21 20.27
C LEU A 49 -0.35 -8.37 21.02
N SER A 50 0.87 -8.75 20.64
CA SER A 50 1.61 -9.85 21.24
C SER A 50 1.80 -9.63 22.74
N LYS A 51 1.49 -10.67 23.52
CA LYS A 51 1.77 -10.73 24.95
C LYS A 51 3.21 -11.17 25.23
N SER A 52 3.92 -11.64 24.22
CA SER A 52 5.27 -12.15 24.34
C SER A 52 6.30 -11.02 24.33
N LYS A 53 7.35 -11.15 25.15
CA LYS A 53 8.53 -10.27 25.12
C LYS A 53 9.46 -10.57 23.94
N LYS A 54 9.21 -11.65 23.21
CA LYS A 54 9.95 -12.04 22.01
C LYS A 54 9.96 -10.92 20.97
N ASN A 55 11.03 -10.88 20.18
CA ASN A 55 11.28 -9.80 19.24
C ASN A 55 11.58 -10.25 17.82
N THR A 56 11.37 -11.54 17.55
CA THR A 56 11.58 -12.14 16.25
C THR A 56 10.25 -12.27 15.50
N PHE A 57 10.25 -11.91 14.22
CA PHE A 57 9.12 -12.05 13.31
C PHE A 57 9.54 -12.87 12.11
N PHE A 58 8.73 -13.87 11.74
CA PHE A 58 9.00 -14.70 10.58
C PHE A 58 8.32 -14.11 9.33
N VAL A 59 9.00 -14.16 8.19
CA VAL A 59 8.46 -13.81 6.88
C VAL A 59 8.77 -14.95 5.93
N ASP A 60 7.72 -15.52 5.34
CA ASP A 60 7.87 -16.55 4.32
C ASP A 60 8.60 -16.00 3.08
N GLU A 61 9.51 -16.79 2.52
CA GLU A 61 10.19 -16.47 1.26
C GLU A 61 9.22 -16.42 0.06
N GLU A 62 8.05 -17.06 0.20
CA GLU A 62 6.97 -16.98 -0.79
C GLU A 62 6.22 -15.63 -0.78
N CYS A 63 6.55 -14.71 0.13
CA CYS A 63 6.07 -13.33 0.02
C CYS A 63 6.68 -12.60 -1.19
N HIS A 64 5.97 -11.63 -1.75
CA HIS A 64 6.49 -10.81 -2.84
C HIS A 64 7.78 -10.07 -2.43
N PRO A 65 8.81 -9.99 -3.31
CA PRO A 65 10.10 -9.41 -2.95
C PRO A 65 10.02 -7.97 -2.43
N GLN A 66 9.15 -7.13 -3.02
CA GLN A 66 8.93 -5.76 -2.59
C GLN A 66 8.23 -5.69 -1.22
N THR A 67 7.34 -6.64 -0.92
CA THR A 67 6.69 -6.78 0.39
C THR A 67 7.74 -7.10 1.45
N ILE A 68 8.62 -8.08 1.19
CA ILE A 68 9.74 -8.43 2.07
C ILE A 68 10.66 -7.21 2.28
N ALA A 69 10.98 -6.46 1.23
CA ALA A 69 11.87 -5.29 1.30
C ALA A 69 11.31 -4.18 2.22
N VAL A 70 10.02 -3.87 2.13
CA VAL A 70 9.38 -2.86 2.98
C VAL A 70 9.28 -3.35 4.44
N VAL A 71 8.89 -4.61 4.66
CA VAL A 71 8.86 -5.21 6.01
C VAL A 71 10.26 -5.18 6.64
N LYS A 72 11.29 -5.55 5.89
CA LYS A 72 12.70 -5.49 6.33
C LYS A 72 13.14 -4.09 6.72
N THR A 73 12.79 -3.10 5.90
CA THR A 73 13.09 -1.69 6.20
C THR A 73 12.42 -1.27 7.50
N ARG A 74 11.14 -1.58 7.67
CA ARG A 74 10.36 -1.22 8.86
C ARG A 74 10.86 -1.93 10.12
N ALA A 75 11.15 -3.22 10.01
CA ALA A 75 11.66 -4.03 11.11
C ALA A 75 12.98 -3.49 11.65
N LYS A 76 13.92 -3.10 10.77
CA LYS A 76 15.21 -2.51 11.16
C LYS A 76 15.02 -1.33 12.12
N TYR A 77 14.16 -0.38 11.79
CA TYR A 77 13.97 0.84 12.58
C TYR A 77 13.06 0.64 13.81
N PHE A 78 12.22 -0.39 13.81
CA PHE A 78 11.54 -0.88 15.02
C PHE A 78 12.45 -1.71 15.94
N GLY A 79 13.65 -2.06 15.49
CA GLY A 79 14.54 -2.96 16.20
C GLY A 79 14.00 -4.39 16.28
N ILE A 80 13.18 -4.82 15.32
CA ILE A 80 12.61 -6.18 15.22
C ILE A 80 13.59 -7.08 14.44
N THR A 81 13.84 -8.28 14.95
CA THR A 81 14.63 -9.30 14.25
C THR A 81 13.74 -10.03 13.25
N LEU A 82 14.18 -10.16 12.00
CA LEU A 82 13.47 -10.94 10.99
C LEU A 82 14.16 -12.27 10.71
N ILE A 83 13.36 -13.33 10.59
CA ILE A 83 13.74 -14.57 9.93
C ILE A 83 12.99 -14.58 8.59
N ILE A 84 13.73 -14.56 7.48
CA ILE A 84 13.17 -14.66 6.14
C ILE A 84 13.65 -15.99 5.58
N GLY A 85 12.73 -16.89 5.22
CA GLY A 85 13.12 -18.19 4.71
C GLY A 85 11.96 -19.13 4.49
N LYS A 86 12.29 -20.40 4.25
CA LYS A 86 11.33 -21.43 3.87
C LYS A 86 10.66 -22.02 5.09
N VAL A 87 9.33 -22.07 5.09
CA VAL A 87 8.51 -22.63 6.20
C VAL A 87 9.04 -23.98 6.69
N SER A 88 9.25 -24.94 5.78
CA SER A 88 9.70 -26.30 6.11
C SER A 88 11.07 -26.41 6.79
N LYS A 89 11.89 -25.35 6.77
CA LYS A 89 13.29 -25.37 7.22
C LYS A 89 13.58 -24.35 8.31
N ASP A 90 13.08 -23.14 8.14
CA ASP A 90 13.50 -21.97 8.89
C ASP A 90 12.44 -21.50 9.92
N LEU A 91 11.22 -22.06 9.88
CA LEU A 91 10.17 -21.74 10.85
C LEU A 91 10.43 -22.41 12.21
N ALA A 92 11.06 -21.66 13.12
CA ALA A 92 11.21 -22.05 14.52
C ALA A 92 10.16 -21.33 15.38
N CYS A 93 9.19 -22.07 15.92
CA CYS A 93 8.05 -21.47 16.64
C CYS A 93 8.41 -20.86 18.00
N ASP A 94 9.53 -21.26 18.62
CA ASP A 94 9.84 -20.96 20.01
C ASP A 94 10.31 -19.52 20.27
N GLU A 95 10.56 -18.71 19.22
CA GLU A 95 11.09 -17.33 19.36
C GLU A 95 10.26 -16.25 18.68
N LEU A 96 9.11 -16.61 18.10
CA LEU A 96 8.31 -15.67 17.32
C LEU A 96 7.28 -14.92 18.17
N PHE A 97 7.00 -13.67 17.81
CA PHE A 97 5.78 -12.97 18.23
C PHE A 97 4.73 -12.90 17.12
N GLY A 98 5.17 -13.03 15.87
CA GLY A 98 4.28 -13.14 14.72
C GLY A 98 4.97 -13.75 13.50
N ALA A 99 4.16 -14.12 12.53
CA ALA A 99 4.59 -14.64 11.24
C ALA A 99 3.76 -14.03 10.10
N LEU A 100 4.40 -13.87 8.94
CA LEU A 100 3.79 -13.41 7.70
C LEU A 100 3.93 -14.48 6.62
N PHE A 101 2.81 -14.84 6.01
CA PHE A 101 2.74 -15.74 4.85
C PHE A 101 2.05 -15.05 3.68
N GLN A 102 2.15 -15.63 2.49
CA GLN A 102 1.43 -15.19 1.31
C GLN A 102 0.66 -16.35 0.66
N TYR A 103 -0.60 -16.10 0.28
CA TYR A 103 -1.54 -17.11 -0.21
C TYR A 103 -2.43 -16.55 -1.33
N PRO A 104 -2.28 -16.99 -2.60
CA PRO A 104 -1.21 -17.85 -3.12
C PRO A 104 0.18 -17.21 -3.02
N GLY A 105 1.23 -18.03 -2.90
CA GLY A 105 2.62 -17.57 -2.83
C GLY A 105 3.10 -16.89 -4.11
N THR A 106 4.21 -16.14 -4.02
CA THR A 106 4.76 -15.37 -5.14
C THR A 106 5.19 -16.24 -6.34
N SER A 107 5.47 -17.52 -6.12
CA SER A 107 5.76 -18.50 -7.16
C SER A 107 4.51 -19.08 -7.85
N GLY A 108 3.33 -18.76 -7.31
CA GLY A 108 2.04 -19.36 -7.67
C GLY A 108 1.59 -20.49 -6.74
N ASN A 109 2.43 -20.92 -5.79
CA ASN A 109 2.12 -22.03 -4.90
C ASN A 109 0.85 -21.81 -4.07
N ILE A 110 -0.04 -22.80 -4.06
CA ILE A 110 -1.15 -22.90 -3.12
C ILE A 110 -0.86 -24.03 -2.14
N GLU A 111 -0.50 -23.65 -0.92
CA GLU A 111 -0.24 -24.57 0.19
C GLU A 111 -1.32 -24.45 1.27
N ASN A 112 -1.62 -25.57 1.94
CA ASN A 112 -2.51 -25.55 3.09
C ASN A 112 -1.78 -25.00 4.33
N ILE A 113 -2.01 -23.73 4.63
CA ILE A 113 -1.39 -23.03 5.76
C ILE A 113 -2.12 -23.23 7.10
N GLU A 114 -3.30 -23.84 7.12
CA GLU A 114 -4.11 -24.04 8.33
C GLU A 114 -3.40 -24.84 9.45
N PRO A 115 -2.70 -25.96 9.15
CA PRO A 115 -1.92 -26.66 10.18
C PRO A 115 -0.75 -25.83 10.71
N ILE A 116 -0.13 -25.01 9.86
CA ILE A 116 0.98 -24.12 10.23
C ILE A 116 0.49 -23.02 11.17
N ILE A 117 -0.64 -22.39 10.83
CA ILE A 117 -1.28 -21.37 11.67
C ILE A 117 -1.63 -21.96 13.04
N SER A 118 -2.22 -23.16 13.05
CA SER A 118 -2.61 -23.83 14.29
C SER A 118 -1.40 -24.08 15.22
N ALA A 119 -0.30 -24.59 14.68
CA ALA A 119 0.94 -24.81 15.44
C ALA A 119 1.56 -23.49 15.97
N LEU A 120 1.44 -22.39 15.23
CA LEU A 120 1.89 -21.07 15.67
C LEU A 120 1.03 -20.51 16.81
N HIS A 121 -0.29 -20.71 16.75
CA HIS A 121 -1.19 -20.30 17.83
C HIS A 121 -0.97 -21.04 19.13
N GLU A 122 -0.59 -22.33 19.10
CA GLU A 122 -0.19 -23.08 20.31
C GLU A 122 0.96 -22.39 21.05
N GLN A 123 1.80 -21.65 20.34
CA GLN A 123 2.92 -20.87 20.87
C GLN A 123 2.58 -19.38 21.09
N ASN A 124 1.31 -18.99 20.98
CA ASN A 124 0.82 -17.61 21.07
C ASN A 124 1.45 -16.66 20.04
N VAL A 125 1.78 -17.16 18.84
CA VAL A 125 2.32 -16.38 17.73
C VAL A 125 1.17 -15.91 16.84
N LEU A 126 1.08 -14.60 16.55
CA LEU A 126 0.03 -14.06 15.68
C LEU A 126 0.39 -14.24 14.20
N VAL A 127 -0.58 -14.60 13.36
CA VAL A 127 -0.34 -14.87 11.94
C VAL A 127 -1.02 -13.85 11.03
N SER A 128 -0.23 -13.23 10.16
CA SER A 128 -0.71 -12.36 9.09
C SER A 128 -0.57 -13.05 7.73
N VAL A 129 -1.55 -12.87 6.84
CA VAL A 129 -1.54 -13.47 5.50
C VAL A 129 -1.78 -12.41 4.43
N ALA A 130 -0.83 -12.23 3.53
CA ALA A 130 -1.00 -11.49 2.28
C ALA A 130 -1.77 -12.36 1.28
N THR A 131 -2.76 -11.81 0.56
CA THR A 131 -3.60 -12.59 -0.36
C THR A 131 -4.19 -11.76 -1.49
N ASP A 132 -4.78 -12.44 -2.47
CA ASP A 132 -5.34 -11.88 -3.70
C ASP A 132 -6.87 -12.05 -3.71
N LEU A 133 -7.62 -10.94 -3.85
CA LEU A 133 -9.09 -10.97 -3.80
C LEU A 133 -9.75 -11.81 -4.90
N LEU A 134 -9.14 -11.91 -6.08
CA LEU A 134 -9.70 -12.71 -7.17
C LEU A 134 -9.53 -14.20 -6.89
N SER A 135 -8.37 -14.59 -6.35
CA SER A 135 -8.11 -15.98 -5.93
C SER A 135 -9.08 -16.44 -4.83
N LEU A 136 -9.44 -15.56 -3.90
CA LEU A 136 -10.38 -15.84 -2.80
C LEU A 136 -11.84 -16.06 -3.24
N LEU A 137 -12.18 -15.85 -4.51
CA LEU A 137 -13.48 -16.26 -5.05
C LEU A 137 -13.57 -17.77 -5.26
N LEU A 138 -12.41 -18.45 -5.36
CA LEU A 138 -12.31 -19.90 -5.54
C LEU A 138 -11.65 -20.59 -4.34
N LEU A 139 -10.76 -19.91 -3.63
CA LEU A 139 -9.97 -20.49 -2.54
C LEU A 139 -10.61 -20.29 -1.16
N LYS A 140 -10.48 -21.30 -0.29
CA LYS A 140 -10.78 -21.20 1.14
C LYS A 140 -10.01 -19.98 1.68
N PRO A 141 -10.68 -18.99 2.27
CA PRO A 141 -10.02 -17.76 2.64
C PRO A 141 -9.21 -17.89 3.94
N PRO A 142 -8.13 -17.10 4.12
CA PRO A 142 -7.25 -17.22 5.28
C PRO A 142 -7.96 -17.06 6.64
N GLY A 143 -9.05 -16.30 6.73
CA GLY A 143 -9.85 -16.19 7.95
C GLY A 143 -10.45 -17.52 8.41
N GLU A 144 -10.88 -18.36 7.46
CA GLU A 144 -11.36 -19.73 7.75
C GLU A 144 -10.24 -20.72 8.08
N MET A 145 -8.99 -20.38 7.77
CA MET A 145 -7.80 -21.12 8.16
C MET A 145 -7.19 -20.63 9.48
N GLY A 146 -7.81 -19.64 10.12
CA GLY A 146 -7.42 -19.13 11.43
C GLY A 146 -6.55 -17.88 11.41
N ALA A 147 -6.26 -17.25 10.26
CA ALA A 147 -5.41 -16.05 10.23
C ALA A 147 -5.89 -14.96 11.22
N ASP A 148 -4.95 -14.21 11.82
CA ASP A 148 -5.24 -13.10 12.72
C ASP A 148 -5.46 -11.79 11.95
N VAL A 149 -4.68 -11.61 10.88
CA VAL A 149 -4.71 -10.45 9.99
C VAL A 149 -4.63 -10.94 8.55
N VAL A 150 -5.47 -10.39 7.67
CA VAL A 150 -5.47 -10.68 6.23
C VAL A 150 -5.40 -9.37 5.46
N PHE A 151 -4.46 -9.26 4.53
CA PHE A 151 -4.25 -8.03 3.77
C PHE A 151 -3.83 -8.34 2.33
N GLY A 152 -3.78 -7.32 1.49
CA GLY A 152 -3.40 -7.45 0.09
C GLY A 152 -3.75 -6.21 -0.70
N ASN A 153 -3.76 -6.32 -2.03
CA ASN A 153 -4.12 -5.24 -2.93
C ASN A 153 -5.49 -5.49 -3.59
N SER A 154 -6.33 -4.46 -3.71
CA SER A 154 -7.60 -4.53 -4.44
C SER A 154 -7.49 -4.09 -5.92
N GLN A 155 -6.27 -3.91 -6.44
CA GLN A 155 -6.00 -3.36 -7.78
C GLN A 155 -6.79 -4.07 -8.89
N ARG A 156 -6.71 -5.41 -8.93
CA ARG A 156 -7.33 -6.20 -10.00
C ARG A 156 -8.86 -6.20 -9.96
N PHE A 157 -9.48 -5.50 -9.01
CA PHE A 157 -10.91 -5.22 -9.01
C PHE A 157 -11.15 -3.87 -9.70
N GLY A 158 -10.90 -3.83 -11.01
CA GLY A 158 -11.26 -2.69 -11.87
C GLY A 158 -10.39 -1.43 -11.75
N VAL A 159 -9.22 -1.49 -11.09
CA VAL A 159 -8.28 -0.36 -11.02
C VAL A 159 -7.11 -0.58 -12.01
N PRO A 160 -6.67 0.41 -12.80
CA PRO A 160 -5.56 0.21 -13.73
C PRO A 160 -4.22 -0.11 -13.06
N MET A 161 -3.26 -0.67 -13.82
CA MET A 161 -1.91 -0.98 -13.32
C MET A 161 -1.15 0.28 -12.88
N GLY A 162 -1.28 1.37 -13.64
CA GLY A 162 -0.78 2.71 -13.28
C GLY A 162 0.72 2.79 -13.00
N TYR A 163 1.53 1.89 -13.59
CA TYR A 163 2.97 1.78 -13.31
C TYR A 163 3.32 1.71 -11.81
N GLY A 164 2.44 1.06 -11.04
CA GLY A 164 2.60 0.84 -9.60
C GLY A 164 1.52 1.46 -8.74
N GLY A 165 0.66 2.33 -9.28
CA GLY A 165 -0.43 2.88 -8.51
C GLY A 165 -1.19 4.02 -9.18
N PRO A 166 -2.14 4.62 -8.44
CA PRO A 166 -2.43 4.32 -7.04
C PRO A 166 -3.45 3.17 -6.90
N HIS A 167 -3.29 2.31 -5.89
CA HIS A 167 -4.21 1.19 -5.60
C HIS A 167 -4.57 1.15 -4.12
N ALA A 168 -5.78 0.70 -3.77
CA ALA A 168 -6.16 0.52 -2.37
C ALA A 168 -5.68 -0.84 -1.85
N ALA A 169 -4.80 -0.82 -0.87
CA ALA A 169 -4.55 -2.02 -0.09
C ALA A 169 -5.67 -2.25 0.92
N PHE A 170 -6.10 -3.49 1.07
CA PHE A 170 -7.07 -3.87 2.09
C PHE A 170 -6.35 -4.43 3.32
N PHE A 171 -6.98 -4.26 4.49
CA PHE A 171 -6.48 -4.77 5.75
C PHE A 171 -7.65 -5.20 6.63
N ALA A 172 -7.70 -6.49 6.95
CA ALA A 172 -8.77 -7.13 7.69
C ALA A 172 -8.22 -7.92 8.87
N THR A 173 -9.02 -8.04 9.93
CA THR A 173 -8.59 -8.61 11.21
C THR A 173 -9.79 -9.13 11.99
N ARG A 174 -9.54 -9.85 13.08
CA ARG A 174 -10.53 -10.18 14.11
C ARG A 174 -11.07 -8.90 14.80
N GLN A 175 -12.33 -8.90 15.17
CA GLN A 175 -13.01 -7.77 15.81
C GLN A 175 -12.35 -7.37 17.14
N ASP A 176 -11.82 -8.34 17.89
CA ASP A 176 -11.10 -8.10 19.15
C ASP A 176 -9.89 -7.18 18.98
N PHE A 177 -9.32 -7.10 17.77
CA PHE A 177 -8.14 -6.30 17.48
C PHE A 177 -8.47 -4.90 16.94
N ILE A 178 -9.75 -4.52 16.86
CA ILE A 178 -10.22 -3.25 16.30
C ILE A 178 -9.50 -2.00 16.83
N ARG A 179 -9.06 -2.03 18.09
CA ARG A 179 -8.36 -0.90 18.73
C ARG A 179 -6.93 -0.69 18.22
N GLN A 180 -6.35 -1.69 17.53
CA GLN A 180 -4.98 -1.67 17.03
C GLN A 180 -4.88 -1.53 15.50
N VAL A 181 -6.03 -1.52 14.81
CA VAL A 181 -6.12 -1.41 13.35
C VAL A 181 -5.54 -0.08 12.87
N PRO A 182 -4.70 -0.09 11.81
CA PRO A 182 -4.19 1.11 11.16
C PRO A 182 -5.26 1.77 10.28
N GLY A 183 -5.21 3.10 10.17
CA GLY A 183 -6.08 3.86 9.29
C GLY A 183 -7.54 3.99 9.73
N ARG A 184 -8.36 4.48 8.80
CA ARG A 184 -9.77 4.82 9.02
C ARG A 184 -10.65 3.57 9.04
N ILE A 185 -11.74 3.61 9.80
CA ILE A 185 -12.80 2.60 9.79
C ILE A 185 -14.14 3.34 9.71
N ILE A 186 -14.99 2.94 8.77
CA ILE A 186 -16.36 3.42 8.67
C ILE A 186 -17.25 2.52 9.51
N GLY A 187 -18.12 3.13 10.30
CA GLY A 187 -19.09 2.42 11.12
C GLY A 187 -20.50 3.01 10.96
N VAL A 188 -21.48 2.13 11.17
CA VAL A 188 -22.89 2.50 11.22
C VAL A 188 -23.19 3.12 12.59
N SER A 189 -23.93 4.21 12.58
CA SER A 189 -24.39 4.95 13.76
C SER A 189 -25.83 5.43 13.54
N LYS A 190 -26.30 6.34 14.38
CA LYS A 190 -27.61 6.97 14.27
C LYS A 190 -27.50 8.49 14.29
N ASP A 191 -28.32 9.17 13.49
CA ASP A 191 -28.46 10.62 13.55
C ASP A 191 -29.36 11.06 14.72
N ARG A 192 -29.66 12.37 14.80
CA ARG A 192 -30.52 12.95 15.86
C ARG A 192 -31.97 12.48 15.78
N GLU A 193 -32.42 12.01 14.63
CA GLU A 193 -33.78 11.53 14.38
C GLU A 193 -33.90 10.00 14.54
N GLY A 194 -32.77 9.31 14.76
CA GLY A 194 -32.70 7.86 14.95
C GLY A 194 -32.48 7.07 13.67
N ASN A 195 -32.31 7.74 12.52
CA ASN A 195 -32.03 7.10 11.24
C ASN A 195 -30.61 6.55 11.22
N HIS A 196 -30.37 5.46 10.47
CA HIS A 196 -29.01 4.96 10.25
C HIS A 196 -28.16 6.01 9.50
N ALA A 197 -26.99 6.31 10.05
CA ALA A 197 -26.04 7.25 9.47
C ALA A 197 -24.61 6.73 9.63
N LEU A 198 -23.77 6.97 8.63
CA LEU A 198 -22.40 6.48 8.61
C LEU A 198 -21.42 7.53 9.13
N ARG A 199 -20.35 7.09 9.78
CA ARG A 199 -19.24 7.97 10.19
C ARG A 199 -17.93 7.20 10.31
N MET A 200 -16.83 7.94 10.39
CA MET A 200 -15.58 7.36 10.88
C MET A 200 -15.70 7.04 12.38
N VAL A 201 -15.27 5.84 12.77
CA VAL A 201 -15.34 5.35 14.16
C VAL A 201 -13.95 5.07 14.74
N LEU A 202 -13.86 5.14 16.07
CA LEU A 202 -12.62 4.91 16.83
C LEU A 202 -11.45 5.78 16.35
N GLN A 203 -11.73 7.04 16.02
CA GLN A 203 -10.75 8.00 15.50
C GLN A 203 -9.61 8.29 16.48
N THR A 204 -9.79 7.98 17.77
CA THR A 204 -8.73 8.09 18.79
C THR A 204 -7.53 7.19 18.51
N ARG A 205 -7.59 6.25 17.57
CA ARG A 205 -6.44 5.46 17.11
C ARG A 205 -5.50 6.25 16.20
N GLU A 206 -6.03 7.27 15.53
CA GLU A 206 -5.38 7.95 14.41
C GLU A 206 -4.46 9.10 14.87
N GLN A 207 -3.51 9.46 14.00
CA GLN A 207 -2.45 10.45 14.24
C GLN A 207 -2.94 11.81 14.73
N HIS A 208 -4.11 12.28 14.25
CA HIS A 208 -4.63 13.62 14.56
C HIS A 208 -5.11 13.75 16.01
N ILE A 209 -5.35 12.63 16.70
CA ILE A 209 -5.70 12.60 18.13
C ILE A 209 -4.54 12.07 18.96
N ARG A 210 -3.93 10.94 18.55
CA ARG A 210 -2.95 10.22 19.38
C ARG A 210 -1.49 10.53 19.10
N ARG A 211 -1.18 11.28 18.04
CA ARG A 211 0.19 11.73 17.71
C ARG A 211 1.19 10.55 17.75
N GLU A 212 2.25 10.62 18.56
CA GLU A 212 3.26 9.55 18.72
C GLU A 212 2.69 8.21 19.21
N LYS A 213 1.49 8.19 19.82
CA LYS A 213 0.82 6.98 20.33
C LYS A 213 -0.22 6.41 19.36
N ALA A 214 -0.29 6.94 18.14
CA ALA A 214 -1.21 6.44 17.12
C ALA A 214 -0.84 5.02 16.69
N THR A 215 -1.80 4.30 16.10
CA THR A 215 -1.55 2.93 15.61
C THR A 215 -0.67 2.92 14.35
N SER A 216 -0.64 4.03 13.61
CA SER A 216 0.14 4.26 12.38
C SER A 216 0.28 5.76 12.15
N ASN A 217 1.22 6.17 11.31
CA ASN A 217 1.36 7.54 10.84
C ASN A 217 0.46 7.86 9.63
N ILE A 218 -0.28 6.89 9.09
CA ILE A 218 -1.12 7.09 7.90
C ILE A 218 -2.15 8.20 8.10
N CYS A 219 -2.27 9.08 7.10
CA CYS A 219 -3.25 10.17 7.08
C CYS A 219 -4.07 10.18 5.78
N THR A 220 -3.46 10.51 4.64
CA THR A 220 -4.05 10.23 3.32
C THR A 220 -3.90 8.72 3.04
N SER A 221 -4.94 8.08 2.54
CA SER A 221 -4.95 6.65 2.17
C SER A 221 -5.29 6.52 0.67
N GLN A 222 -6.16 5.59 0.29
CA GLN A 222 -6.50 5.28 -1.12
C GLN A 222 -8.01 5.20 -1.32
N VAL A 223 -8.74 6.19 -0.77
CA VAL A 223 -10.22 6.18 -0.72
C VAL A 223 -10.87 6.04 -2.10
N LEU A 224 -10.47 6.85 -3.08
CA LEU A 224 -11.07 6.79 -4.42
C LEU A 224 -10.92 5.40 -5.05
N LEU A 225 -9.81 4.71 -4.79
CA LEU A 225 -9.52 3.41 -5.40
C LEU A 225 -10.26 2.29 -4.67
N ALA A 226 -10.44 2.41 -3.35
CA ALA A 226 -11.31 1.54 -2.58
C ALA A 226 -12.77 1.65 -3.04
N VAL A 227 -13.21 2.86 -3.41
CA VAL A 227 -14.53 3.10 -4.02
C VAL A 227 -14.65 2.43 -5.39
N ILE A 228 -13.63 2.56 -6.26
CA ILE A 228 -13.63 1.87 -7.57
C ILE A 228 -13.69 0.35 -7.39
N ALA A 229 -12.90 -0.21 -6.47
CA ALA A 229 -12.90 -1.64 -6.20
C ALA A 229 -14.24 -2.15 -5.63
N SER A 230 -14.90 -1.38 -4.75
CA SER A 230 -16.23 -1.76 -4.27
C SER A 230 -17.30 -1.65 -5.35
N PHE A 231 -17.20 -0.66 -6.25
CA PHE A 231 -18.06 -0.54 -7.42
C PHE A 231 -17.88 -1.70 -8.40
N TYR A 232 -16.64 -2.15 -8.62
CA TYR A 232 -16.36 -3.34 -9.42
C TYR A 232 -17.07 -4.56 -8.84
N ALA A 233 -16.95 -4.78 -7.53
CA ALA A 233 -17.62 -5.91 -6.87
C ALA A 233 -19.15 -5.81 -6.91
N ILE A 234 -19.71 -4.61 -6.74
CA ILE A 234 -21.16 -4.37 -6.83
C ILE A 234 -21.69 -4.62 -8.24
N TYR A 235 -20.97 -4.14 -9.25
CA TYR A 235 -21.40 -4.25 -10.65
C TYR A 235 -21.38 -5.70 -11.14
N HIS A 236 -20.35 -6.46 -10.78
CA HIS A 236 -20.23 -7.86 -11.19
C HIS A 236 -21.06 -8.80 -10.30
N GLY A 237 -21.16 -8.52 -9.00
CA GLY A 237 -21.74 -9.42 -8.01
C GLY A 237 -20.99 -10.75 -7.87
N PRO A 238 -21.39 -11.60 -6.90
CA PRO A 238 -20.64 -12.82 -6.58
C PRO A 238 -20.55 -13.81 -7.74
N GLN A 239 -21.60 -13.93 -8.55
CA GLN A 239 -21.65 -14.89 -9.67
C GLN A 239 -20.69 -14.50 -10.79
N SER A 240 -20.74 -13.26 -11.29
CA SER A 240 -19.86 -12.82 -12.38
C SER A 240 -18.40 -12.75 -11.93
N LEU A 241 -18.14 -12.33 -10.68
CA LEU A 241 -16.80 -12.39 -10.11
C LEU A 241 -16.25 -13.82 -10.09
N LYS A 242 -17.05 -14.80 -9.66
CA LYS A 242 -16.65 -16.21 -9.69
C LYS A 242 -16.37 -16.70 -11.11
N LEU A 243 -17.14 -16.25 -12.10
CA LEU A 243 -16.88 -16.56 -13.51
C LEU A 243 -15.56 -15.95 -14.00
N ILE A 244 -15.24 -14.71 -13.60
CA ILE A 244 -13.98 -14.05 -13.93
C ILE A 244 -12.81 -14.85 -13.33
N ALA A 245 -12.85 -15.13 -12.03
CA ALA A 245 -11.82 -15.93 -11.35
C ALA A 245 -11.68 -17.33 -11.96
N GLY A 246 -12.81 -18.00 -12.21
CA GLY A 246 -12.85 -19.32 -12.84
C GLY A 246 -12.27 -19.33 -14.25
N ARG A 247 -12.51 -18.27 -15.05
CA ARG A 247 -11.93 -18.13 -16.38
C ARG A 247 -10.42 -17.93 -16.32
N VAL A 248 -9.92 -17.03 -15.46
CA VAL A 248 -8.48 -16.80 -15.29
C VAL A 248 -7.79 -18.09 -14.86
N HIS A 249 -8.33 -18.76 -13.84
CA HIS A 249 -7.82 -20.03 -13.35
C HIS A 249 -7.81 -21.11 -14.43
N ARG A 250 -8.94 -21.30 -15.14
CA ARG A 250 -9.05 -22.29 -16.21
C ARG A 250 -8.06 -22.02 -17.34
N PHE A 251 -7.86 -20.76 -17.71
CA PHE A 251 -6.88 -20.40 -18.75
C PHE A 251 -5.45 -20.70 -18.31
N MET A 252 -5.13 -20.47 -17.03
CA MET A 252 -3.83 -20.87 -16.49
C MET A 252 -3.67 -22.39 -16.48
N GLN A 253 -4.69 -23.17 -16.09
CA GLN A 253 -4.67 -24.64 -16.17
C GLN A 253 -4.42 -25.13 -17.60
N ILE A 254 -5.14 -24.58 -18.59
CA ILE A 254 -4.95 -24.93 -20.00
C ILE A 254 -3.51 -24.67 -20.41
N PHE A 255 -3.03 -23.44 -20.15
CA PHE A 255 -1.67 -23.06 -20.50
C PHE A 255 -0.63 -23.99 -19.85
N ALA A 256 -0.76 -24.24 -18.54
CA ALA A 256 0.12 -25.09 -17.76
C ALA A 256 0.18 -26.53 -18.27
N GLU A 257 -0.96 -27.12 -18.65
CA GLU A 257 -1.00 -28.46 -19.25
C GLU A 257 -0.29 -28.49 -20.61
N GLY A 258 -0.49 -27.47 -21.45
CA GLY A 258 0.27 -27.37 -22.71
C GLY A 258 1.79 -27.17 -22.49
N ILE A 259 2.20 -26.51 -21.40
CA ILE A 259 3.60 -26.41 -20.99
C ILE A 259 4.16 -27.78 -20.58
N LYS A 260 3.40 -28.59 -19.84
CA LYS A 260 3.76 -29.98 -19.50
C LYS A 260 3.90 -30.84 -20.76
N GLN A 261 2.95 -30.76 -21.69
CA GLN A 261 3.00 -31.48 -22.98
C GLN A 261 4.18 -31.03 -23.86
N SER A 262 4.64 -29.79 -23.71
CA SER A 262 5.85 -29.26 -24.36
C SER A 262 7.16 -29.74 -23.69
N GLY A 263 7.07 -30.57 -22.66
CA GLY A 263 8.21 -31.21 -22.00
C GLY A 263 8.86 -30.37 -20.90
N TYR A 264 8.17 -29.35 -20.37
CA TYR A 264 8.65 -28.59 -19.20
C TYR A 264 7.99 -29.10 -17.91
N GLU A 265 8.70 -28.92 -16.80
CA GLU A 265 8.17 -29.18 -15.47
C GLU A 265 7.70 -27.90 -14.81
N LEU A 266 6.63 -27.98 -14.02
CA LEU A 266 6.21 -26.93 -13.12
C LEU A 266 6.89 -27.11 -11.75
N VAL A 267 7.14 -26.02 -11.04
CA VAL A 267 7.66 -26.08 -9.67
C VAL A 267 6.56 -26.51 -8.68
N HIS A 268 5.32 -26.07 -8.94
CA HIS A 268 4.15 -26.36 -8.11
C HIS A 268 3.02 -26.92 -8.95
N GLU A 269 2.27 -27.88 -8.38
CA GLU A 269 1.10 -28.48 -9.03
C GLU A 269 -0.20 -27.72 -8.71
N SER A 270 -0.28 -27.09 -7.52
CA SER A 270 -1.43 -26.32 -7.07
C SER A 270 -1.17 -24.82 -7.23
N TYR A 271 -2.02 -24.16 -8.02
CA TYR A 271 -1.90 -22.73 -8.35
C TYR A 271 -3.24 -22.14 -8.76
N PHE A 272 -3.38 -20.82 -8.67
CA PHE A 272 -4.56 -20.08 -9.14
C PHE A 272 -4.34 -19.56 -10.56
N ASP A 273 -3.60 -18.46 -10.69
CA ASP A 273 -3.36 -17.75 -11.95
C ASP A 273 -1.88 -17.61 -12.28
N THR A 274 -1.01 -18.18 -11.46
CA THR A 274 0.44 -17.99 -11.55
C THR A 274 1.12 -19.35 -11.50
N ILE A 275 2.06 -19.60 -12.42
CA ILE A 275 2.92 -20.79 -12.40
C ILE A 275 4.38 -20.39 -12.49
N THR A 276 5.23 -21.24 -11.92
CA THR A 276 6.68 -21.19 -12.12
C THR A 276 7.11 -22.41 -12.93
N VAL A 277 7.73 -22.17 -14.08
CA VAL A 277 8.18 -23.20 -15.04
C VAL A 277 9.68 -23.39 -14.91
N LYS A 278 10.14 -24.64 -14.78
CA LYS A 278 11.56 -25.00 -14.83
C LYS A 278 12.04 -25.00 -16.28
N THR A 279 13.02 -24.16 -16.56
CA THR A 279 13.60 -23.87 -17.87
C THR A 279 15.14 -23.85 -17.80
N PRO A 280 15.81 -24.98 -17.53
CA PRO A 280 17.24 -25.00 -17.21
C PRO A 280 18.11 -24.23 -18.21
N ASN A 281 18.78 -23.18 -17.75
CA ASN A 281 19.61 -22.23 -18.50
C ASN A 281 18.91 -21.58 -19.72
N ARG A 282 17.58 -21.55 -19.76
CA ARG A 282 16.78 -21.05 -20.89
C ARG A 282 15.90 -19.86 -20.52
N ALA A 283 15.82 -19.46 -19.25
CA ALA A 283 14.89 -18.42 -18.79
C ALA A 283 15.02 -17.12 -19.59
N ASN A 284 16.24 -16.58 -19.70
CA ASN A 284 16.51 -15.34 -20.46
C ASN A 284 16.16 -15.46 -21.96
N ARG A 285 16.42 -16.62 -22.58
CA ARG A 285 16.14 -16.85 -24.00
C ARG A 285 14.63 -16.87 -24.27
N LEU A 286 13.87 -17.60 -23.45
CA LEU A 286 12.41 -17.69 -23.58
C LEU A 286 11.76 -16.33 -23.30
N ALA A 287 12.23 -15.60 -22.30
CA ALA A 287 11.78 -14.23 -22.03
C ALA A 287 12.07 -13.30 -23.22
N ALA A 288 13.24 -13.38 -23.85
CA ALA A 288 13.55 -12.59 -25.06
C ALA A 288 12.61 -12.93 -26.23
N MET A 289 12.33 -14.21 -26.47
CA MET A 289 11.35 -14.65 -27.49
C MET A 289 9.93 -14.16 -27.17
N ALA A 290 9.53 -14.14 -25.90
CA ALA A 290 8.26 -13.57 -25.47
C ALA A 290 8.19 -12.06 -25.75
N ARG A 291 9.30 -11.33 -25.52
CA ARG A 291 9.39 -9.90 -25.83
C ARG A 291 9.25 -9.60 -27.31
N GLU A 292 9.72 -10.46 -28.22
CA GLU A 292 9.46 -10.35 -29.67
C GLU A 292 7.96 -10.41 -29.99
N SER A 293 7.18 -11.10 -29.16
CA SER A 293 5.72 -11.16 -29.22
C SER A 293 5.01 -10.12 -28.34
N ARG A 294 5.74 -9.14 -27.79
CA ARG A 294 5.25 -8.09 -26.87
C ARG A 294 4.67 -8.62 -25.56
N ILE A 295 5.20 -9.73 -25.07
CA ILE A 295 4.83 -10.32 -23.78
C ILE A 295 6.03 -10.23 -22.83
N ASN A 296 5.79 -9.79 -21.59
CA ASN A 296 6.79 -9.82 -20.53
C ASN A 296 6.54 -11.02 -19.62
N LEU A 297 7.60 -11.76 -19.31
CA LEU A 297 7.58 -12.87 -18.35
C LEU A 297 8.47 -12.51 -17.16
N ARG A 298 8.16 -13.04 -15.98
CA ARG A 298 8.99 -12.83 -14.79
C ARG A 298 10.18 -13.79 -14.83
N ILE A 299 11.37 -13.26 -15.08
CA ILE A 299 12.61 -14.03 -14.91
C ILE A 299 12.88 -14.12 -13.40
N ILE A 300 12.84 -15.33 -12.84
CA ILE A 300 13.12 -15.56 -11.41
C ILE A 300 14.62 -15.77 -11.22
N ASP A 301 15.20 -16.65 -12.02
CA ASP A 301 16.64 -16.92 -12.10
C ASP A 301 17.00 -17.46 -13.50
N ALA A 302 18.19 -18.05 -13.66
CA ALA A 302 18.64 -18.60 -14.95
C ALA A 302 17.82 -19.82 -15.42
N ASP A 303 17.16 -20.50 -14.48
CA ASP A 303 16.47 -21.78 -14.65
C ASP A 303 14.96 -21.67 -14.47
N HIS A 304 14.39 -20.55 -14.01
CA HIS A 304 12.96 -20.43 -13.69
C HIS A 304 12.30 -19.19 -14.31
N ILE A 305 11.11 -19.40 -14.89
CA ILE A 305 10.22 -18.33 -15.37
C ILE A 305 8.91 -18.39 -14.60
N GLY A 306 8.51 -17.26 -14.02
CA GLY A 306 7.16 -17.02 -13.49
C GLY A 306 6.24 -16.42 -14.55
N ILE A 307 5.00 -16.91 -14.60
CA ILE A 307 3.97 -16.49 -15.55
C ILE A 307 2.69 -16.31 -14.75
N ALA A 308 2.11 -15.10 -14.79
CA ALA A 308 0.86 -14.76 -14.13
C ALA A 308 -0.17 -14.34 -15.18
N PHE A 309 -1.36 -14.93 -15.13
CA PHE A 309 -2.48 -14.58 -15.99
C PHE A 309 -3.47 -13.68 -15.26
N ASP A 310 -4.20 -12.91 -16.04
CA ASP A 310 -5.22 -12.00 -15.53
C ASP A 310 -6.48 -12.05 -16.40
N GLU A 311 -7.46 -11.20 -16.06
CA GLU A 311 -8.74 -11.13 -16.73
C GLU A 311 -8.63 -10.83 -18.24
N THR A 312 -7.56 -10.17 -18.68
CA THR A 312 -7.40 -9.72 -20.06
C THR A 312 -6.90 -10.81 -21.00
N VAL A 313 -6.32 -11.89 -20.46
CA VAL A 313 -5.70 -12.96 -21.25
C VAL A 313 -6.71 -13.62 -22.19
N SER A 314 -6.28 -13.83 -23.42
CA SER A 314 -7.05 -14.41 -24.51
C SER A 314 -6.50 -15.77 -24.94
N ARG A 315 -7.31 -16.52 -25.72
CA ARG A 315 -6.89 -17.80 -26.30
C ARG A 315 -5.69 -17.64 -27.25
N ASP A 316 -5.64 -16.54 -27.98
CA ASP A 316 -4.57 -16.25 -28.93
C ASP A 316 -3.24 -16.02 -28.23
N GLU A 317 -3.24 -15.33 -27.09
CA GLU A 317 -2.04 -15.13 -26.26
C GLU A 317 -1.51 -16.45 -25.69
N ILE A 318 -2.40 -17.37 -25.28
CA ILE A 318 -2.02 -18.71 -24.83
C ILE A 318 -1.33 -19.48 -25.96
N GLN A 319 -1.86 -19.43 -27.19
CA GLN A 319 -1.23 -20.07 -28.34
C GLN A 319 0.11 -19.45 -28.73
N VAL A 320 0.26 -18.13 -28.58
CA VAL A 320 1.56 -17.44 -28.75
C VAL A 320 2.56 -17.95 -27.71
N LEU A 321 2.17 -18.00 -26.43
CA LEU A 321 3.02 -18.50 -25.36
C LEU A 321 3.44 -19.96 -25.58
N TRP A 322 2.52 -20.85 -25.93
CA TRP A 322 2.87 -22.23 -26.27
C TRP A 322 3.91 -22.34 -27.39
N ARG A 323 3.81 -21.52 -28.43
CA ARG A 323 4.82 -21.48 -29.51
C ARG A 323 6.19 -21.04 -29.02
N ILE A 324 6.25 -20.12 -28.04
CA ILE A 324 7.51 -19.68 -27.44
C ILE A 324 8.18 -20.82 -26.67
N PHE A 325 7.40 -21.63 -25.95
CA PHE A 325 7.93 -22.75 -25.17
C PHE A 325 8.18 -24.00 -26.01
N SER A 326 7.48 -24.19 -27.13
CA SER A 326 7.60 -25.39 -27.96
C SER A 326 9.04 -25.66 -28.45
N GLN A 327 9.48 -26.92 -28.29
CA GLN A 327 10.79 -27.38 -28.74
C GLN A 327 10.77 -27.94 -30.17
N LYS A 328 9.59 -28.24 -30.72
CA LYS A 328 9.41 -28.83 -32.05
C LYS A 328 8.36 -28.08 -32.84
N GLN A 329 8.68 -27.80 -34.11
CA GLN A 329 7.79 -27.07 -35.03
C GLN A 329 6.48 -27.83 -35.37
N SER A 330 6.34 -29.10 -34.96
CA SER A 330 5.21 -29.99 -35.26
C SER A 330 4.22 -30.21 -34.11
N ASP A 331 4.48 -29.68 -32.91
CA ASP A 331 3.61 -29.90 -31.76
C ASP A 331 2.47 -28.87 -31.78
N THR A 332 1.42 -29.14 -32.57
CA THR A 332 0.18 -28.36 -32.53
C THR A 332 -0.63 -28.75 -31.30
N LEU A 333 -0.40 -28.03 -30.19
CA LEU A 333 -1.27 -28.09 -29.02
C LEU A 333 -2.67 -27.58 -29.39
N ASN A 334 -3.70 -28.31 -28.96
CA ASN A 334 -5.09 -27.96 -29.20
C ASN A 334 -5.74 -27.45 -27.91
N PHE A 335 -6.20 -26.20 -27.94
CA PHE A 335 -6.83 -25.54 -26.79
C PHE A 335 -8.07 -26.29 -26.29
N GLU A 336 -8.96 -26.71 -27.20
CA GLU A 336 -10.21 -27.36 -26.84
C GLU A 336 -9.96 -28.78 -26.30
N GLU A 337 -9.03 -29.52 -26.92
CA GLU A 337 -8.67 -30.87 -26.46
C GLU A 337 -8.07 -30.86 -25.05
N ILE A 338 -7.17 -29.91 -24.76
CA ILE A 338 -6.65 -29.73 -23.40
C ILE A 338 -7.80 -29.36 -22.47
N ASN A 339 -8.59 -28.35 -22.84
CA ASN A 339 -9.71 -27.90 -22.02
C ASN A 339 -10.70 -29.02 -21.67
N ASP A 340 -11.00 -29.94 -22.57
CA ASP A 340 -11.95 -31.03 -22.32
C ASP A 340 -11.41 -32.11 -21.35
N ASN A 341 -10.09 -32.21 -21.21
CA ASN A 341 -9.42 -33.25 -20.40
C ASN A 341 -8.75 -32.73 -19.12
N LEU A 342 -8.92 -31.45 -18.79
CA LEU A 342 -8.31 -30.86 -17.59
C LEU A 342 -9.02 -31.28 -16.30
N GLU A 343 -8.23 -31.70 -15.33
CA GLU A 343 -8.63 -31.88 -13.94
C GLU A 343 -8.40 -30.61 -13.11
N GLU A 344 -9.11 -30.49 -12.00
CA GLU A 344 -8.91 -29.42 -11.02
C GLU A 344 -7.58 -29.62 -10.28
N ASN A 345 -6.74 -28.58 -10.25
CA ASN A 345 -5.44 -28.61 -9.59
C ASN A 345 -5.43 -27.95 -8.20
N ILE A 346 -6.52 -27.26 -7.82
CA ILE A 346 -6.72 -26.80 -6.44
C ILE A 346 -7.20 -27.98 -5.58
N PRO A 347 -6.50 -28.34 -4.49
CA PRO A 347 -6.96 -29.40 -3.59
C PRO A 347 -8.36 -29.12 -3.05
N SER A 348 -9.21 -30.14 -2.98
CA SER A 348 -10.62 -29.99 -2.57
C SER A 348 -10.82 -29.33 -1.20
N GLN A 349 -9.91 -29.56 -0.26
CA GLN A 349 -9.92 -28.92 1.07
C GLN A 349 -9.61 -27.41 1.04
N LEU A 350 -9.00 -26.92 -0.05
CA LEU A 350 -8.65 -25.52 -0.26
C LEU A 350 -9.63 -24.82 -1.22
N LEU A 351 -10.62 -25.53 -1.76
CA LEU A 351 -11.72 -24.90 -2.50
C LEU A 351 -12.70 -24.23 -1.54
N ARG A 352 -13.06 -22.98 -1.84
CA ARG A 352 -14.02 -22.20 -1.07
C ARG A 352 -15.39 -22.86 -1.06
N GLN A 353 -15.93 -23.03 0.14
CA GLN A 353 -17.30 -23.51 0.37
C GLN A 353 -18.22 -22.42 0.93
N SER A 354 -17.66 -21.36 1.52
CA SER A 354 -18.42 -20.27 2.12
C SER A 354 -19.02 -19.33 1.06
N ASP A 355 -20.21 -18.83 1.36
CA ASP A 355 -20.82 -17.74 0.60
C ASP A 355 -20.08 -16.41 0.85
N TYR A 356 -20.25 -15.47 -0.08
CA TYR A 356 -19.66 -14.13 -0.02
C TYR A 356 -20.51 -13.14 -0.79
N LEU A 357 -20.37 -11.86 -0.44
CA LEU A 357 -21.09 -10.74 -1.07
C LEU A 357 -22.61 -10.97 -1.04
N THR A 358 -23.11 -11.52 0.06
CA THR A 358 -24.53 -11.91 0.21
C THR A 358 -25.45 -10.72 0.50
N HIS A 359 -24.87 -9.57 0.88
CA HIS A 359 -25.62 -8.35 1.10
C HIS A 359 -26.24 -7.84 -0.21
N GLU A 360 -27.51 -7.38 -0.15
CA GLU A 360 -28.32 -6.96 -1.29
C GLU A 360 -27.60 -5.98 -2.24
N VAL A 361 -26.75 -5.10 -1.70
CA VAL A 361 -25.97 -4.12 -2.47
C VAL A 361 -25.14 -4.75 -3.61
N PHE A 362 -24.67 -6.00 -3.45
CA PHE A 362 -23.87 -6.71 -4.46
C PHE A 362 -24.71 -7.45 -5.51
N HIS A 363 -26.04 -7.37 -5.39
CA HIS A 363 -27.02 -7.99 -6.29
C HIS A 363 -27.90 -6.96 -6.99
N ALA A 364 -27.99 -5.73 -6.47
CA ALA A 364 -28.99 -4.74 -6.89
C ALA A 364 -28.61 -3.87 -8.10
N TYR A 365 -27.32 -3.81 -8.49
CA TYR A 365 -26.83 -2.81 -9.46
C TYR A 365 -25.96 -3.42 -10.59
N GLN A 366 -26.45 -4.48 -11.23
CA GLN A 366 -25.69 -5.27 -12.21
C GLN A 366 -25.91 -4.85 -13.68
N CYS A 367 -26.83 -3.92 -13.95
CA CYS A 367 -26.88 -3.26 -15.26
C CYS A 367 -26.27 -1.86 -15.22
N GLU A 368 -25.76 -1.40 -16.37
CA GLU A 368 -25.08 -0.11 -16.48
C GLU A 368 -25.94 1.07 -16.00
N THR A 369 -27.23 1.06 -16.33
CA THR A 369 -28.15 2.13 -15.93
C THR A 369 -28.37 2.19 -14.41
N GLU A 370 -28.51 1.04 -13.76
CA GLU A 370 -28.65 0.95 -12.30
C GLU A 370 -27.39 1.40 -11.60
N MET A 371 -26.22 0.96 -12.07
CA MET A 371 -24.94 1.35 -11.50
C MET A 371 -24.67 2.86 -11.67
N MET A 372 -24.96 3.43 -12.85
CA MET A 372 -24.89 4.87 -13.07
C MET A 372 -25.78 5.65 -12.09
N ARG A 373 -27.02 5.17 -11.86
CA ARG A 373 -27.95 5.79 -10.91
C ARG A 373 -27.45 5.67 -9.47
N TYR A 374 -26.90 4.51 -9.10
CA TYR A 374 -26.32 4.28 -7.78
C TYR A 374 -25.15 5.23 -7.50
N MET A 375 -24.14 5.26 -8.39
CA MET A 375 -23.00 6.16 -8.29
C MET A 375 -23.42 7.63 -8.22
N ARG A 376 -24.38 8.05 -9.06
CA ARG A 376 -24.93 9.42 -9.00
C ARG A 376 -25.66 9.69 -7.69
N GLY A 377 -26.39 8.72 -7.16
CA GLY A 377 -27.09 8.80 -5.88
C GLY A 377 -26.12 8.99 -4.71
N LEU A 378 -25.01 8.23 -4.68
CA LEU A 378 -23.93 8.43 -3.72
C LEU A 378 -23.33 9.84 -3.85
N ALA A 379 -22.92 10.23 -5.06
CA ALA A 379 -22.29 11.53 -5.31
C ALA A 379 -23.18 12.72 -4.90
N ARG A 380 -24.51 12.60 -5.02
CA ARG A 380 -25.45 13.66 -4.58
C ARG A 380 -25.40 13.92 -3.07
N ARG A 381 -25.09 12.90 -2.26
CA ARG A 381 -24.99 12.98 -0.79
C ARG A 381 -23.69 13.58 -0.27
N ASP A 382 -22.75 13.86 -1.17
CA ASP A 382 -21.45 14.43 -0.84
C ASP A 382 -21.34 15.88 -1.34
N ILE A 383 -20.83 16.77 -0.49
CA ILE A 383 -20.34 18.08 -0.95
C ILE A 383 -18.93 17.92 -1.54
N ALA A 384 -18.69 18.51 -2.70
CA ALA A 384 -17.41 18.50 -3.39
C ALA A 384 -17.15 19.86 -4.07
N LEU A 385 -15.99 20.02 -4.69
CA LEU A 385 -15.52 21.30 -5.26
C LEU A 385 -16.33 21.77 -6.47
N ASP A 386 -17.15 20.90 -7.08
CA ASP A 386 -18.11 21.25 -8.12
C ASP A 386 -19.32 22.05 -7.58
N ARG A 387 -19.49 22.14 -6.25
CA ARG A 387 -20.62 22.84 -5.61
C ARG A 387 -20.21 24.11 -4.87
N SER A 388 -19.12 24.06 -4.12
CA SER A 388 -18.69 25.17 -3.29
C SER A 388 -17.22 25.06 -2.90
N MET A 389 -16.66 26.18 -2.42
CA MET A 389 -15.40 26.17 -1.70
C MET A 389 -15.48 25.22 -0.48
N ILE A 390 -14.41 24.46 -0.24
CA ILE A 390 -14.21 23.64 0.95
C ILE A 390 -12.94 24.16 1.65
N PRO A 391 -13.03 25.14 2.57
CA PRO A 391 -11.87 25.86 3.10
C PRO A 391 -11.19 25.09 4.25
N LEU A 392 -10.74 23.87 3.99
CA LEU A 392 -10.02 23.06 4.97
C LEU A 392 -8.56 23.52 5.07
N GLY A 393 -8.21 24.14 6.19
CA GLY A 393 -6.82 24.49 6.52
C GLY A 393 -5.90 23.27 6.45
N SER A 394 -4.67 23.47 5.99
CA SER A 394 -3.67 22.40 5.75
C SER A 394 -4.05 21.36 4.68
N CYS A 395 -5.17 21.52 3.97
CA CYS A 395 -5.57 20.62 2.87
C CYS A 395 -5.38 21.21 1.47
N THR A 396 -5.34 22.54 1.32
CA THR A 396 -5.18 23.22 0.03
C THR A 396 -6.16 22.69 -1.02
N MET A 397 -7.46 22.87 -0.77
CA MET A 397 -8.54 22.45 -1.68
C MET A 397 -8.60 23.35 -2.93
N LYS A 398 -7.58 23.27 -3.79
CA LYS A 398 -7.45 24.02 -5.04
C LYS A 398 -8.15 23.31 -6.21
N LEU A 399 -8.12 23.96 -7.38
CA LEU A 399 -8.60 23.36 -8.62
C LEU A 399 -7.80 22.09 -8.96
N ASN A 400 -8.50 21.02 -9.29
CA ASN A 400 -7.97 19.86 -10.01
C ASN A 400 -8.43 20.00 -11.46
N ALA A 401 -7.58 20.52 -12.34
CA ALA A 401 -8.01 20.95 -13.66
C ALA A 401 -8.29 19.76 -14.58
N SER A 402 -9.32 19.85 -15.42
CA SER A 402 -9.66 18.76 -16.35
C SER A 402 -8.51 18.41 -17.31
N THR A 403 -7.69 19.40 -17.68
CA THR A 403 -6.49 19.19 -18.50
C THR A 403 -5.41 18.37 -17.79
N GLU A 404 -5.25 18.55 -16.47
CA GLU A 404 -4.33 17.74 -15.64
C GLU A 404 -4.86 16.30 -15.52
N LEU A 405 -6.17 16.16 -15.30
CA LEU A 405 -6.82 14.86 -15.09
C LEU A 405 -6.99 14.05 -16.39
N GLN A 406 -6.83 14.65 -17.57
CA GLN A 406 -6.98 13.96 -18.85
C GLN A 406 -5.99 12.80 -19.01
N ALA A 407 -4.80 12.90 -18.39
CA ALA A 407 -3.80 11.83 -18.39
C ALA A 407 -4.33 10.52 -17.80
N LEU A 408 -5.33 10.58 -16.90
CA LEU A 408 -5.99 9.40 -16.32
C LEU A 408 -6.76 8.58 -17.36
N SER A 409 -6.99 9.07 -18.58
CA SER A 409 -7.63 8.32 -19.66
C SER A 409 -6.62 7.74 -20.67
N TYR A 410 -5.33 8.04 -20.56
CA TYR A 410 -4.33 7.54 -21.50
C TYR A 410 -3.87 6.15 -21.10
N ARG A 411 -3.86 5.24 -22.08
CA ARG A 411 -3.46 3.85 -21.88
C ARG A 411 -1.99 3.74 -21.54
N GLU A 412 -1.19 4.62 -22.13
CA GLU A 412 0.26 4.72 -22.00
C GLU A 412 0.70 4.99 -20.55
N PHE A 413 -0.15 5.61 -19.72
CA PHE A 413 0.08 5.72 -18.28
C PHE A 413 -0.57 4.55 -17.52
N ASN A 414 -1.83 4.26 -17.80
CA ASN A 414 -2.62 3.37 -16.95
C ASN A 414 -2.36 1.87 -17.13
N ALA A 415 -1.83 1.43 -18.28
CA ALA A 415 -1.73 0.01 -18.62
C ALA A 415 -0.31 -0.58 -18.45
N ILE A 416 0.65 0.20 -17.95
CA ILE A 416 2.03 -0.28 -17.76
C ILE A 416 2.15 -0.97 -16.39
N HIS A 417 2.66 -2.20 -16.39
CA HIS A 417 3.00 -2.92 -15.15
C HIS A 417 4.24 -2.29 -14.49
N PRO A 418 4.29 -2.09 -13.16
CA PRO A 418 5.41 -1.40 -12.48
C PRO A 418 6.80 -2.03 -12.70
N PHE A 419 6.85 -3.33 -13.00
CA PHE A 419 8.09 -4.08 -13.19
C PHE A 419 8.37 -4.45 -14.65
N VAL A 420 7.88 -3.65 -15.61
CA VAL A 420 8.32 -3.79 -17.00
C VAL A 420 9.82 -3.48 -17.13
N PRO A 421 10.52 -4.05 -18.13
CA PRO A 421 11.83 -3.58 -18.53
C PRO A 421 11.85 -2.05 -18.75
N ALA A 422 12.90 -1.37 -18.29
CA ALA A 422 12.99 0.10 -18.28
C ALA A 422 12.87 0.74 -19.68
N ASP A 423 13.27 0.03 -20.74
CA ASP A 423 13.13 0.46 -22.13
C ASP A 423 11.67 0.56 -22.60
N GLN A 424 10.72 -0.07 -21.89
CA GLN A 424 9.29 0.02 -22.16
C GLN A 424 8.61 1.19 -21.42
N ALA A 425 9.30 1.83 -20.48
CA ALA A 425 8.78 2.90 -19.62
C ALA A 425 9.55 4.22 -19.79
N GLN A 426 10.23 4.43 -20.92
CA GLN A 426 11.03 5.65 -21.18
C GLN A 426 10.24 6.95 -21.01
N GLY A 427 8.96 6.96 -21.43
CA GLY A 427 8.09 8.13 -21.22
C GLY A 427 7.79 8.42 -19.75
N TYR A 428 7.68 7.39 -18.91
CA TYR A 428 7.56 7.54 -17.46
C TYR A 428 8.86 8.08 -16.85
N HIS A 429 10.01 7.58 -17.30
CA HIS A 429 11.31 8.07 -16.84
C HIS A 429 11.50 9.54 -17.18
N GLN A 430 11.23 9.94 -18.42
CA GLN A 430 11.26 11.35 -18.82
C GLN A 430 10.30 12.21 -17.96
N LEU A 431 9.06 11.76 -17.74
CA LEU A 431 8.10 12.47 -16.90
C LEU A 431 8.60 12.66 -15.46
N ILE A 432 9.23 11.62 -14.89
CA ILE A 432 9.78 11.64 -13.54
C ILE A 432 10.98 12.59 -13.46
N ASP A 433 11.89 12.52 -14.42
CA ASP A 433 13.10 13.35 -14.48
C ASP A 433 12.74 14.84 -14.62
N GLU A 434 11.80 15.17 -15.53
CA GLU A 434 11.31 16.54 -15.71
C GLU A 434 10.57 17.05 -14.46
N LEU A 435 9.79 16.20 -13.79
CA LEU A 435 9.13 16.56 -12.54
C LEU A 435 10.12 16.77 -11.41
N GLU A 436 11.14 15.92 -11.29
CA GLU A 436 12.25 16.08 -10.34
C GLU A 436 12.95 17.42 -10.56
N GLU A 437 13.34 17.75 -11.79
CA GLU A 437 13.98 19.03 -12.12
C GLU A 437 13.11 20.23 -11.69
N MET A 438 11.81 20.19 -12.01
CA MET A 438 10.87 21.23 -11.60
C MET A 438 10.75 21.33 -10.07
N LEU A 439 10.70 20.21 -9.36
CA LEU A 439 10.61 20.21 -7.90
C LEU A 439 11.92 20.70 -7.25
N CYS A 440 13.09 20.31 -7.79
CA CYS A 440 14.39 20.83 -7.37
C CYS A 440 14.45 22.35 -7.53
N ASP A 441 14.07 22.89 -8.69
CA ASP A 441 14.07 24.35 -8.89
C ASP A 441 13.12 25.06 -7.91
N LEU A 442 11.90 24.56 -7.73
CA LEU A 442 10.91 25.17 -6.83
C LEU A 442 11.31 25.11 -5.34
N SER A 443 12.13 24.14 -4.95
CA SER A 443 12.44 23.87 -3.55
C SER A 443 13.87 24.20 -3.12
N GLY A 444 14.80 24.23 -4.06
CA GLY A 444 16.23 24.38 -3.85
C GLY A 444 16.97 23.11 -3.42
N PHE A 445 16.30 21.95 -3.34
CA PHE A 445 16.95 20.67 -3.07
C PHE A 445 17.68 20.13 -4.30
N ASP A 446 18.65 19.24 -4.07
CA ASP A 446 19.54 18.71 -5.11
C ASP A 446 18.93 17.54 -5.90
N ALA A 447 17.99 16.79 -5.32
CA ALA A 447 17.37 15.62 -5.94
C ALA A 447 15.99 15.33 -5.31
N PHE A 448 15.13 14.55 -5.99
CA PHE A 448 13.87 14.07 -5.42
C PHE A 448 13.71 12.55 -5.53
N SER A 449 13.21 11.93 -4.47
CA SER A 449 12.68 10.57 -4.51
C SER A 449 11.17 10.58 -4.65
N MET A 450 10.66 10.02 -5.76
CA MET A 450 9.23 9.90 -6.05
C MET A 450 8.55 8.71 -5.37
N GLN A 451 9.28 7.84 -4.68
CA GLN A 451 8.75 6.60 -4.13
C GLN A 451 7.66 6.77 -3.05
N PRO A 452 7.72 7.74 -2.12
CA PRO A 452 6.72 7.81 -1.05
C PRO A 452 5.35 8.23 -1.57
N ASN A 453 4.35 7.36 -1.39
CA ASN A 453 2.99 7.49 -1.91
C ASN A 453 2.00 8.20 -0.96
N ALA A 454 2.50 8.94 0.03
CA ALA A 454 1.71 9.82 0.89
C ALA A 454 2.65 10.78 1.64
N GLY A 455 2.14 11.91 2.14
CA GLY A 455 2.96 12.84 2.92
C GLY A 455 3.57 12.20 4.18
N SER A 456 2.80 11.36 4.89
CA SER A 456 3.29 10.58 6.03
C SER A 456 4.38 9.58 5.64
N GLN A 457 4.34 9.05 4.41
CA GLN A 457 5.43 8.20 3.91
C GLN A 457 6.65 9.02 3.53
N GLY A 458 6.48 10.25 3.02
CA GLY A 458 7.56 11.20 2.80
C GLY A 458 8.27 11.57 4.10
N GLU A 459 7.51 11.87 5.17
CA GLU A 459 8.07 12.07 6.52
C GLU A 459 8.88 10.89 6.99
N ASN A 460 8.31 9.70 6.94
CA ASN A 460 9.04 8.51 7.33
C ASN A 460 10.30 8.33 6.47
N ALA A 461 10.19 8.41 5.14
CA ALA A 461 11.34 8.24 4.24
C ALA A 461 12.45 9.26 4.52
N GLY A 462 12.11 10.55 4.66
CA GLY A 462 13.09 11.59 4.97
C GLY A 462 13.79 11.37 6.31
N LEU A 463 13.05 10.96 7.35
CA LEU A 463 13.65 10.59 8.63
C LEU A 463 14.56 9.35 8.51
N LEU A 464 14.20 8.35 7.70
CA LEU A 464 15.05 7.18 7.47
C LEU A 464 16.33 7.55 6.71
N VAL A 465 16.26 8.48 5.74
CA VAL A 465 17.43 9.03 5.05
C VAL A 465 18.36 9.75 6.02
N ILE A 466 17.82 10.63 6.88
CA ILE A 466 18.61 11.30 7.94
C ILE A 466 19.29 10.28 8.87
N ARG A 467 18.55 9.26 9.31
CA ARG A 467 19.13 8.19 10.12
C ARG A 467 20.24 7.46 9.40
N LYS A 468 20.05 7.14 8.11
CA LYS A 468 21.06 6.44 7.32
C LYS A 468 22.29 7.32 7.10
N TYR A 469 22.11 8.61 6.85
CA TYR A 469 23.18 9.60 6.80
C TYR A 469 23.99 9.60 8.10
N GLN A 470 23.33 9.67 9.26
CA GLN A 470 24.00 9.62 10.56
C GLN A 470 24.72 8.29 10.81
N GLU A 471 24.11 7.15 10.44
CA GLU A 471 24.74 5.82 10.54
C GLU A 471 26.07 5.76 9.77
N VAL A 472 26.11 6.23 8.52
CA VAL A 472 27.32 6.15 7.68
C VAL A 472 28.41 7.15 8.10
N HIS A 473 28.05 8.19 8.85
CA HIS A 473 28.98 9.14 9.46
C HIS A 473 29.42 8.76 10.89
N GLY A 474 29.08 7.55 11.36
CA GLY A 474 29.46 7.09 12.70
C GLY A 474 28.68 7.75 13.83
N GLN A 475 27.50 8.30 13.53
CA GLN A 475 26.62 9.02 14.47
C GLN A 475 25.29 8.29 14.71
N ALA A 476 25.29 6.95 14.62
CA ALA A 476 24.09 6.12 14.73
C ALA A 476 23.33 6.26 16.07
N ASP A 477 24.00 6.75 17.12
CA ASP A 477 23.41 6.96 18.44
C ASP A 477 22.50 8.21 18.53
N ARG A 478 22.57 9.11 17.53
CA ARG A 478 21.68 10.27 17.43
C ARG A 478 20.25 9.79 17.18
N ASN A 479 19.37 9.99 18.17
CA ASN A 479 18.00 9.48 18.14
C ASN A 479 16.96 10.46 18.69
N ILE A 480 17.33 11.68 19.05
CA ILE A 480 16.39 12.69 19.54
C ILE A 480 15.79 13.44 18.35
N CYS A 481 14.46 13.42 18.27
CA CYS A 481 13.68 14.19 17.30
C CYS A 481 12.95 15.33 18.03
N LEU A 482 13.35 16.57 17.75
CA LEU A 482 12.66 17.75 18.27
C LEU A 482 11.45 18.04 17.39
N ILE A 483 10.29 18.28 18.01
CA ILE A 483 9.04 18.56 17.29
C ILE A 483 8.29 19.69 17.99
N PRO A 484 8.00 20.83 17.34
CA PRO A 484 7.14 21.86 17.90
C PRO A 484 5.75 21.32 18.29
N ALA A 485 5.19 21.86 19.37
CA ALA A 485 3.85 21.47 19.84
C ALA A 485 2.75 21.71 18.78
N SER A 486 2.96 22.68 17.88
CA SER A 486 2.08 23.01 16.77
C SER A 486 2.13 22.00 15.61
N ALA A 487 3.14 21.15 15.51
CA ALA A 487 3.33 20.25 14.37
C ALA A 487 2.13 19.31 14.17
N HIS A 488 1.89 18.94 12.91
CA HIS A 488 0.85 17.98 12.54
C HIS A 488 1.07 16.63 13.25
N GLY A 489 -0.01 15.86 13.46
CA GLY A 489 0.04 14.61 14.23
C GLY A 489 0.84 13.50 13.55
N THR A 490 1.07 13.60 12.23
CA THR A 490 1.91 12.67 11.47
C THR A 490 3.37 12.77 11.87
N ASN A 491 3.91 13.97 12.11
CA ASN A 491 5.31 14.18 12.45
C ASN A 491 5.78 13.33 13.65
N PRO A 492 5.12 13.39 14.84
CA PRO A 492 5.51 12.56 15.98
C PRO A 492 5.23 11.06 15.77
N ALA A 493 4.23 10.70 14.97
CA ALA A 493 3.95 9.32 14.61
C ALA A 493 5.07 8.76 13.69
N SER A 494 5.48 9.51 12.67
CA SER A 494 6.57 9.19 11.74
C SER A 494 7.92 9.12 12.46
N ALA A 495 8.19 10.03 13.41
CA ALA A 495 9.40 10.02 14.24
C ALA A 495 9.49 8.76 15.11
N THR A 496 8.42 8.42 15.81
CA THR A 496 8.33 7.16 16.59
C THR A 496 8.51 5.95 15.67
N MET A 497 7.90 6.02 14.49
CA MET A 497 7.94 4.94 13.52
C MET A 497 9.33 4.73 12.91
N ALA A 498 10.11 5.82 12.78
CA ALA A 498 11.52 5.80 12.42
C ALA A 498 12.44 5.42 13.59
N GLY A 499 11.90 5.04 14.76
CA GLY A 499 12.68 4.65 15.94
C GLY A 499 13.35 5.82 16.67
N LEU A 500 12.85 7.04 16.51
CA LEU A 500 13.36 8.25 17.16
C LEU A 500 12.57 8.55 18.45
N LYS A 501 13.22 9.22 19.40
CA LYS A 501 12.63 9.70 20.64
C LYS A 501 12.15 11.13 20.45
N VAL A 502 10.83 11.31 20.48
CA VAL A 502 10.19 12.62 20.33
C VAL A 502 10.39 13.46 21.60
N VAL A 503 10.90 14.68 21.42
CA VAL A 503 10.98 15.71 22.46
C VAL A 503 10.22 16.93 21.95
N VAL A 504 9.13 17.26 22.62
CA VAL A 504 8.26 18.38 22.21
C VAL A 504 8.93 19.70 22.52
N VAL A 505 8.99 20.63 21.56
CA VAL A 505 9.40 22.04 21.74
C VAL A 505 8.16 22.90 21.91
N LYS A 506 8.19 23.87 22.82
CA LYS A 506 7.06 24.75 23.10
C LYS A 506 6.83 25.74 21.94
N CYS A 507 5.63 26.28 21.92
CA CYS A 507 5.33 27.49 21.18
C CYS A 507 5.22 28.67 22.15
N ASP A 508 5.59 29.86 21.71
CA ASP A 508 5.39 31.10 22.47
C ASP A 508 3.91 31.53 22.48
N SER A 509 3.59 32.66 23.10
CA SER A 509 2.22 33.18 23.19
C SER A 509 1.64 33.63 21.85
N ASP A 510 2.49 33.93 20.87
CA ASP A 510 2.12 34.36 19.52
C ASP A 510 2.02 33.17 18.54
N GLY A 511 2.33 31.96 19.01
CA GLY A 511 2.22 30.71 18.27
C GLY A 511 3.44 30.35 17.43
N ASN A 512 4.58 31.03 17.61
CA ASN A 512 5.86 30.69 16.99
C ASN A 512 6.59 29.63 17.81
N VAL A 513 7.68 29.07 17.29
CA VAL A 513 8.58 28.21 18.07
C VAL A 513 9.24 29.02 19.19
N ASP A 514 9.14 28.53 20.42
CA ASP A 514 9.83 29.11 21.57
C ASP A 514 11.35 28.84 21.44
N ILE A 515 12.11 29.86 21.05
CA ILE A 515 13.55 29.75 20.79
C ILE A 515 14.34 29.42 22.05
N ASP A 516 13.93 29.95 23.21
CA ASP A 516 14.64 29.71 24.48
C ASP A 516 14.46 28.25 24.90
N ASP A 517 13.23 27.72 24.78
CA ASP A 517 12.95 26.31 25.02
C ASP A 517 13.61 25.38 23.98
N LEU A 518 13.69 25.81 22.72
CA LEU A 518 14.45 25.11 21.67
C LEU A 518 15.93 25.01 22.03
N GLN A 519 16.58 26.12 22.34
CA GLN A 519 18.00 26.17 22.71
C GLN A 519 18.29 25.29 23.93
N ALA A 520 17.48 25.40 24.98
CA ALA A 520 17.64 24.58 26.18
C ALA A 520 17.54 23.07 25.88
N LYS A 521 16.66 22.66 24.97
CA LYS A 521 16.52 21.25 24.55
C LYS A 521 17.65 20.80 23.66
N VAL A 522 18.08 21.65 22.74
CA VAL A 522 19.21 21.38 21.84
C VAL A 522 20.49 21.20 22.66
N GLU A 523 20.78 22.09 23.61
CA GLU A 523 21.94 21.96 24.52
C GLU A 523 21.86 20.67 25.34
N LYS A 524 20.70 20.39 25.94
CA LYS A 524 20.47 19.18 26.74
C LYS A 524 20.64 17.88 25.93
N HIS A 525 20.27 17.90 24.66
CA HIS A 525 20.24 16.72 23.81
C HIS A 525 21.35 16.69 22.74
N SER A 526 22.28 17.65 22.75
CA SER A 526 23.29 17.90 21.71
C SER A 526 23.97 16.64 21.16
N GLN A 527 24.49 15.79 22.06
CA GLN A 527 25.21 14.57 21.68
C GLN A 527 24.33 13.54 20.94
N ASN A 528 23.03 13.54 21.21
CA ASN A 528 22.07 12.59 20.67
C ASN A 528 21.04 13.24 19.73
N LEU A 529 21.20 14.53 19.41
CA LEU A 529 20.28 15.29 18.56
C LEU A 529 20.34 14.72 17.14
N SER A 530 19.23 14.15 16.67
CA SER A 530 19.14 13.60 15.32
C SER A 530 18.53 14.62 14.37
N VAL A 531 17.35 15.13 14.70
CA VAL A 531 16.56 15.92 13.75
C VAL A 531 15.59 16.88 14.45
N LEU A 532 15.35 18.04 13.85
CA LEU A 532 14.17 18.87 14.09
C LEU A 532 13.17 18.64 12.97
N MET A 533 11.92 18.32 13.30
CA MET A 533 10.81 18.38 12.34
C MET A 533 10.06 19.68 12.53
N ILE A 534 9.99 20.53 11.50
CA ILE A 534 9.30 21.82 11.54
C ILE A 534 8.42 22.00 10.31
N THR A 535 7.28 22.67 10.46
CA THR A 535 6.38 23.02 9.35
C THR A 535 6.57 24.51 9.04
N TYR A 536 6.77 24.86 7.77
CA TYR A 536 6.92 26.26 7.36
C TYR A 536 6.06 26.59 6.12
N PRO A 537 5.24 27.68 6.15
CA PRO A 537 4.81 28.40 7.34
C PRO A 537 4.16 27.45 8.36
N SER A 538 4.08 27.86 9.62
CA SER A 538 3.62 27.00 10.71
C SER A 538 2.18 26.51 10.49
N THR A 539 1.75 25.50 11.26
CA THR A 539 0.36 25.01 11.21
C THR A 539 -0.67 26.05 11.67
N HIS A 540 -0.23 27.14 12.31
CA HIS A 540 -1.04 28.31 12.61
C HIS A 540 -1.24 29.25 11.40
N GLY A 541 -0.53 29.00 10.28
CA GLY A 541 -0.59 29.83 9.08
C GLY A 541 0.28 31.08 9.15
N VAL A 542 1.32 31.08 9.99
CA VAL A 542 2.21 32.23 10.22
C VAL A 542 3.61 31.90 9.71
N PHE A 543 4.25 32.89 9.07
CA PHE A 543 5.66 32.82 8.70
C PHE A 543 6.52 33.20 9.91
N GLU A 544 7.36 32.28 10.36
CA GLU A 544 8.29 32.57 11.45
C GLU A 544 9.49 33.38 10.94
N ASP A 545 9.71 34.55 11.52
CA ASP A 545 10.79 35.48 11.14
C ASP A 545 12.19 34.87 11.37
N ARG A 546 12.31 33.91 12.29
CA ARG A 546 13.58 33.33 12.76
C ARG A 546 13.85 31.91 12.25
N ILE A 547 13.21 31.49 11.15
CA ILE A 547 13.36 30.11 10.63
C ILE A 547 14.81 29.72 10.33
N LYS A 548 15.62 30.64 9.78
CA LYS A 548 17.04 30.38 9.51
C LYS A 548 17.85 30.21 10.80
N ASP A 549 17.57 31.02 11.82
CA ASP A 549 18.20 30.89 13.13
C ASP A 549 17.87 29.53 13.76
N ILE A 550 16.61 29.10 13.66
CA ILE A 550 16.16 27.78 14.14
C ILE A 550 16.97 26.68 13.45
N CYS A 551 17.13 26.73 12.13
CA CYS A 551 17.90 25.74 11.39
C CYS A 551 19.38 25.74 11.81
N HIS A 552 20.01 26.92 11.92
CA HIS A 552 21.39 27.04 12.37
C HIS A 552 21.60 26.47 13.78
N ILE A 553 20.69 26.73 14.73
CA ILE A 553 20.77 26.17 16.10
C ILE A 553 20.84 24.64 16.07
N ILE A 554 20.07 24.00 15.20
CA ILE A 554 20.05 22.53 15.04
C ILE A 554 21.35 22.03 14.41
N HIS A 555 21.80 22.68 13.33
CA HIS A 555 23.02 22.31 12.61
C HIS A 555 24.28 22.47 13.47
N ASP A 556 24.37 23.53 14.28
CA ASP A 556 25.49 23.78 15.21
C ASP A 556 25.67 22.64 16.23
N HIS A 557 24.62 21.86 16.49
CA HIS A 557 24.62 20.72 17.40
C HIS A 557 24.62 19.36 16.67
N GLY A 558 24.84 19.37 15.35
CA GLY A 558 24.97 18.19 14.50
C GLY A 558 23.65 17.48 14.20
N GLY A 559 22.51 18.13 14.45
CA GLY A 559 21.22 17.64 13.99
C GLY A 559 20.98 17.94 12.52
N GLN A 560 19.91 17.38 11.96
CA GLN A 560 19.38 17.72 10.64
C GLN A 560 18.02 18.41 10.78
N VAL A 561 17.56 19.10 9.75
CA VAL A 561 16.28 19.80 9.70
C VAL A 561 15.40 19.13 8.65
N TYR A 562 14.34 18.49 9.12
CA TYR A 562 13.26 17.99 8.29
C TYR A 562 12.16 19.05 8.21
N LEU A 563 11.87 19.53 7.01
CA LEU A 563 10.77 20.47 6.78
C LEU A 563 9.52 19.72 6.29
N ASP A 564 8.39 19.97 6.95
CA ASP A 564 7.08 19.50 6.51
C ASP A 564 6.54 20.46 5.44
N GLY A 565 6.61 20.04 4.18
CA GLY A 565 6.20 20.81 3.02
C GLY A 565 4.70 20.77 2.71
N ALA A 566 3.85 20.33 3.65
CA ALA A 566 2.39 20.38 3.45
C ALA A 566 1.86 21.79 3.16
N ASN A 567 2.56 22.82 3.65
CA ASN A 567 2.22 24.23 3.47
C ASN A 567 2.98 24.92 2.33
N MET A 568 3.66 24.15 1.46
CA MET A 568 4.47 24.68 0.36
C MET A 568 3.70 25.58 -0.60
N ASN A 569 2.35 25.48 -0.67
CA ASN A 569 1.53 26.41 -1.45
C ASN A 569 1.70 27.90 -1.06
N ALA A 570 2.19 28.19 0.14
CA ALA A 570 2.54 29.54 0.57
C ALA A 570 3.98 29.96 0.21
N LEU A 571 4.80 29.03 -0.30
CA LEU A 571 6.24 29.22 -0.56
C LEU A 571 6.58 29.23 -2.05
N VAL A 572 5.87 28.42 -2.87
CA VAL A 572 6.15 28.26 -4.31
C VAL A 572 6.29 29.62 -5.01
N GLY A 573 7.46 29.87 -5.61
CA GLY A 573 7.77 31.09 -6.34
C GLY A 573 8.15 32.30 -5.47
N ILE A 574 8.22 32.14 -4.14
CA ILE A 574 8.57 33.21 -3.19
C ILE A 574 9.89 32.89 -2.48
N CYS A 575 10.04 31.68 -1.95
CA CYS A 575 11.28 31.22 -1.33
C CYS A 575 11.48 29.72 -1.51
N LYS A 576 12.74 29.29 -1.47
CA LYS A 576 13.15 27.90 -1.60
C LYS A 576 13.45 27.31 -0.21
N PRO A 577 12.73 26.28 0.25
CA PRO A 577 12.96 25.64 1.56
C PRO A 577 14.41 25.25 1.85
N ALA A 578 15.18 24.77 0.87
CA ALA A 578 16.58 24.45 1.09
C ALA A 578 17.42 25.69 1.46
N GLU A 579 17.13 26.85 0.88
CA GLU A 579 17.78 28.14 1.22
C GLU A 579 17.38 28.68 2.60
N LEU A 580 16.35 28.10 3.23
CA LEU A 580 15.97 28.37 4.62
C LEU A 580 16.79 27.54 5.61
N GLY A 581 17.53 26.53 5.15
CA GLY A 581 18.30 25.61 5.98
C GLY A 581 17.64 24.25 6.21
N ALA A 582 16.62 23.89 5.44
CA ALA A 582 16.07 22.53 5.47
C ALA A 582 17.01 21.55 4.74
N ASP A 583 17.25 20.38 5.33
CA ASP A 583 18.10 19.34 4.74
C ASP A 583 17.28 18.34 3.92
N VAL A 584 16.04 18.08 4.33
CA VAL A 584 15.10 17.18 3.66
C VAL A 584 13.68 17.72 3.81
N MET A 585 12.85 17.58 2.77
CA MET A 585 11.44 17.98 2.83
C MET A 585 10.56 17.04 2.00
N HIS A 586 9.41 16.65 2.53
CA HIS A 586 8.36 16.06 1.68
C HIS A 586 7.44 17.11 1.07
N ILE A 587 6.86 16.80 -0.08
CA ILE A 587 5.83 17.63 -0.74
C ILE A 587 4.52 16.85 -0.84
N ASN A 588 3.40 17.44 -0.41
CA ASN A 588 2.08 16.88 -0.75
C ASN A 588 1.64 17.32 -2.15
N LEU A 589 1.86 16.48 -3.16
CA LEU A 589 1.37 16.77 -4.52
C LEU A 589 -0.16 16.90 -4.59
N HIS A 590 -0.87 16.13 -3.75
CA HIS A 590 -2.33 16.17 -3.57
C HIS A 590 -2.86 17.36 -2.76
N LYS A 591 -1.99 18.31 -2.44
CA LYS A 591 -2.35 19.61 -1.86
C LYS A 591 -1.84 20.70 -2.78
N THR A 592 -0.53 20.82 -2.90
CA THR A 592 0.12 21.95 -3.57
C THR A 592 0.13 21.80 -5.10
N PHE A 593 0.12 20.58 -5.64
CA PHE A 593 0.31 20.32 -7.08
C PHE A 593 -0.86 19.52 -7.68
N SER A 594 -2.08 19.85 -7.26
CA SER A 594 -3.33 19.53 -7.94
C SER A 594 -3.72 18.05 -8.12
N ILE A 595 -2.99 17.07 -7.57
CA ILE A 595 -3.52 15.69 -7.47
C ILE A 595 -4.84 15.76 -6.67
N PRO A 596 -5.95 15.14 -7.14
CA PRO A 596 -7.24 15.24 -6.48
C PRO A 596 -7.26 14.55 -5.11
N HIS A 597 -7.92 15.17 -4.13
CA HIS A 597 -8.02 14.63 -2.77
C HIS A 597 -8.77 13.29 -2.68
N GLY A 598 -9.60 12.96 -3.68
CA GLY A 598 -10.26 11.65 -3.82
C GLY A 598 -11.14 11.22 -2.64
N GLY A 599 -11.62 12.16 -1.82
CA GLY A 599 -12.37 11.86 -0.59
C GLY A 599 -11.53 11.35 0.58
N GLY A 600 -10.19 11.33 0.44
CA GLY A 600 -9.22 10.88 1.44
C GLY A 600 -8.03 10.09 0.87
N GLY A 601 -7.77 10.19 -0.43
CA GLY A 601 -6.77 9.42 -1.19
C GLY A 601 -7.19 9.24 -2.65
N PRO A 602 -6.28 9.29 -3.62
CA PRO A 602 -4.84 9.03 -3.48
C PRO A 602 -4.00 10.23 -3.07
N GLY A 603 -2.74 9.96 -2.70
CA GLY A 603 -1.72 10.97 -2.49
C GLY A 603 -0.37 10.55 -3.08
N MET A 604 0.54 11.51 -3.13
CA MET A 604 1.97 11.33 -3.36
C MET A 604 2.71 12.29 -2.44
N GLY A 605 3.85 11.84 -1.90
CA GLY A 605 4.66 12.53 -0.91
C GLY A 605 6.16 12.52 -1.23
N PRO A 606 6.59 12.88 -2.45
CA PRO A 606 8.00 12.84 -2.82
C PRO A 606 8.86 13.66 -1.85
N ILE A 607 10.09 13.21 -1.62
CA ILE A 607 11.05 13.91 -0.74
C ILE A 607 12.17 14.53 -1.56
N GLY A 608 12.48 15.79 -1.26
CA GLY A 608 13.65 16.52 -1.71
C GLY A 608 14.77 16.45 -0.68
#